data_AF-A0A6G0JIC9-F1
#
_entry.id   AF-A0A6G0JIC9-F1
#
_cell.length_a   1.000
_cell.length_b   1.000
_cell.length_c   1.000
_cell.angle_alpha   90.00
_cell.angle_beta   90.00
_cell.angle_gamma   90.00
#
_symmetry.space_group_name_H-M   'P 1'
#
loop_
_entity.id
_entity.type
_entity.pdbx_description
1 polymer ?
#
loop_
_entity_poly.entity_id
_entity_poly.type
_entity_poly.pdbx_seq_one_letter_code
_entity_poly.pdbx_strand_id
1 'polypeptide(L)'
;MELADVELPAEWEEANWSHIVAQVVADTVESSWTCRKYVVLISGLPGAGKSALSEVLAREFREALREKPNKDGSSRLVRVCSSSFDEVHAVCAATRDPTPATFAEKDIAFSLQAADVVNINDMNLTESERKPILDTVTTQLSDMKCDGEVCMVKLSYRDESHAFELYARSWRSLSDDELRARFRKYVADSSDDMVTVYTVDPNI
;
A
#
# COMPACT_ATOMS: atom_id res chain seq x y z
N MET A 1 20.72 -28.14 -19.43
CA MET A 1 20.62 -26.67 -19.56
C MET A 1 20.39 -26.16 -18.17
N GLU A 2 21.49 -25.93 -17.45
CA GLU A 2 21.48 -25.37 -16.10
C GLU A 2 20.94 -23.95 -16.17
N LEU A 3 19.97 -23.64 -15.32
CA LEU A 3 19.47 -22.28 -15.14
C LEU A 3 20.58 -21.53 -14.42
N ALA A 4 21.21 -20.58 -15.12
CA ALA A 4 22.19 -19.70 -14.53
C ALA A 4 21.51 -18.93 -13.39
N ASP A 5 22.12 -18.99 -12.20
CA ASP A 5 21.79 -18.17 -11.05
C ASP A 5 21.86 -16.71 -11.48
N VAL A 6 20.70 -16.06 -11.54
CA VAL A 6 20.62 -14.61 -11.78
C VAL A 6 20.94 -13.95 -10.44
N GLU A 7 22.21 -13.63 -10.22
CA GLU A 7 22.65 -12.80 -9.09
C GLU A 7 22.06 -11.39 -9.27
N LEU A 8 21.19 -10.99 -8.33
CA LEU A 8 20.69 -9.63 -8.23
C LEU A 8 21.80 -8.69 -7.72
N PRO A 9 21.87 -7.43 -8.18
CA PRO A 9 22.94 -6.49 -7.81
C PRO A 9 23.01 -6.27 -6.29
N ALA A 10 24.24 -6.23 -5.77
CA ALA A 10 24.60 -6.16 -4.34
C ALA A 10 24.24 -4.86 -3.60
N GLU A 11 23.26 -4.08 -4.09
CA GLU A 11 22.81 -2.81 -3.50
C GLU A 11 21.45 -2.92 -2.79
N TRP A 12 20.89 -4.12 -2.67
CA TRP A 12 19.73 -4.38 -1.83
C TRP A 12 20.22 -4.66 -0.40
N GLU A 13 20.74 -3.64 0.28
CA GLU A 13 20.68 -3.65 1.74
C GLU A 13 19.19 -3.63 2.09
N GLU A 14 18.66 -4.80 2.46
CA GLU A 14 17.30 -4.99 2.96
C GLU A 14 17.04 -3.94 4.05
N ALA A 15 16.41 -2.82 3.68
CA ALA A 15 16.09 -1.78 4.61
C ALA A 15 15.07 -2.34 5.61
N ASN A 16 15.55 -2.63 6.82
CA ASN A 16 14.75 -3.07 7.95
C ASN A 16 13.50 -2.16 8.03
N TRP A 17 12.32 -2.74 8.29
CA TRP A 17 11.03 -2.04 8.39
C TRP A 17 11.12 -0.66 9.05
N SER A 18 11.87 -0.57 10.15
CA SER A 18 12.09 0.68 10.87
C SER A 18 12.69 1.79 10.01
N HIS A 19 13.65 1.47 9.15
CA HIS A 19 14.28 2.42 8.24
C HIS A 19 13.30 2.90 7.17
N ILE A 20 12.60 1.99 6.49
CA ILE A 20 11.63 2.38 5.45
C ILE A 20 10.49 3.19 6.04
N VAL A 21 9.96 2.79 7.20
CA VAL A 21 8.91 3.55 7.88
C VAL A 21 9.40 4.95 8.25
N ALA A 22 10.59 5.07 8.84
CA ALA A 22 11.17 6.37 9.17
C ALA A 22 11.38 7.24 7.92
N GLN A 23 11.87 6.66 6.83
CA GLN A 23 12.07 7.36 5.56
C GLN A 23 10.74 7.84 4.97
N VAL A 24 9.73 6.96 4.87
CA VAL A 24 8.40 7.32 4.37
C VAL A 24 7.82 8.48 5.19
N VAL A 25 7.89 8.41 6.52
CA VAL A 25 7.39 9.46 7.42
C VAL A 25 8.21 10.75 7.28
N ALA A 26 9.54 10.67 7.16
CA ALA A 26 10.39 11.83 6.98
C ALA A 26 10.10 12.56 5.65
N ASP A 27 10.01 11.81 4.56
CA ASP A 27 9.79 12.34 3.21
C ASP A 27 8.42 13.00 3.08
N THR A 28 7.41 12.50 3.81
CA THR A 28 6.05 13.07 3.82
C THR A 28 5.84 14.16 4.88
N VAL A 29 6.41 14.01 6.08
CA VAL A 29 6.10 14.87 7.24
C VAL A 29 7.19 15.87 7.58
N GLU A 30 8.45 15.50 7.41
CA GLU A 30 9.59 16.25 7.96
C GLU A 30 10.24 17.19 6.96
N SER A 31 10.30 16.83 5.68
CA SER A 31 10.93 17.61 4.61
C SER A 31 10.31 19.01 4.43
N SER A 32 8.98 19.06 4.49
CA SER A 32 8.13 20.24 4.64
C SER A 32 6.75 19.73 4.27
N TRP A 33 5.80 19.65 5.21
CA TRP A 33 4.44 19.23 4.88
C TRP A 33 3.82 20.24 3.90
N THR A 34 4.05 20.03 2.60
CA THR A 34 3.69 20.89 1.47
C THR A 34 2.29 20.58 1.00
N CYS A 35 1.90 19.31 1.04
CA CYS A 35 0.62 18.82 0.60
C CYS A 35 -0.35 18.66 1.77
N ARG A 36 -1.64 18.81 1.52
CA ARG A 36 -2.66 18.69 2.58
C ARG A 36 -3.07 17.25 2.83
N LYS A 37 -2.87 16.36 1.85
CA LYS A 37 -3.18 14.93 1.93
C LYS A 37 -1.98 14.08 1.51
N TYR A 38 -1.79 12.96 2.18
CA TYR A 38 -0.82 11.94 1.81
C TYR A 38 -1.51 10.58 1.74
N VAL A 39 -1.24 9.84 0.67
CA VAL A 39 -1.78 8.50 0.45
C VAL A 39 -0.62 7.52 0.33
N VAL A 40 -0.64 6.49 1.16
CA VAL A 40 0.36 5.42 1.12
C VAL A 40 -0.30 4.15 0.59
N LEU A 41 0.02 3.76 -0.63
CA LEU A 41 -0.38 2.45 -1.18
C LEU A 41 0.56 1.39 -0.64
N ILE A 42 0.04 0.34 -0.02
CA ILE A 42 0.85 -0.79 0.43
C ILE A 42 0.64 -1.93 -0.56
N SER A 43 1.71 -2.44 -1.14
CA SER A 43 1.69 -3.50 -2.16
C SER A 43 2.39 -4.75 -1.66
N GLY A 44 1.76 -5.91 -1.86
CA GLY A 44 2.33 -7.19 -1.48
C GLY A 44 1.33 -8.33 -1.49
N LEU A 45 1.85 -9.55 -1.57
CA LEU A 45 1.11 -10.80 -1.47
C LEU A 45 0.53 -11.03 -0.06
N PRO A 46 -0.47 -11.92 0.09
CA PRO A 46 -0.97 -12.33 1.40
C PRO A 46 0.14 -12.95 2.26
N GLY A 47 0.10 -12.72 3.58
CA GLY A 47 1.11 -13.23 4.53
C GLY A 47 2.38 -12.37 4.65
N ALA A 48 2.62 -11.42 3.74
CA ALA A 48 3.82 -10.59 3.77
C ALA A 48 3.89 -9.54 4.89
N GLY A 49 2.82 -9.36 5.68
CA GLY A 49 2.82 -8.41 6.79
C GLY A 49 2.25 -7.02 6.47
N LYS A 50 1.60 -6.81 5.31
CA LYS A 50 0.98 -5.52 4.94
C LYS A 50 0.15 -4.86 6.06
N SER A 51 -0.68 -5.65 6.76
CA SER A 51 -1.51 -5.12 7.85
C SER A 51 -0.66 -4.60 9.01
N ALA A 52 0.35 -5.36 9.45
CA ALA A 52 1.27 -4.92 10.49
C ALA A 52 2.05 -3.67 10.05
N LEU A 53 2.49 -3.61 8.78
CA LEU A 53 3.18 -2.43 8.24
C LEU A 53 2.26 -1.20 8.24
N SER A 54 1.01 -1.38 7.83
CA SER A 54 0.02 -0.29 7.78
C SER A 54 -0.29 0.28 9.17
N GLU A 55 -0.32 -0.58 10.20
CA GLU A 55 -0.49 -0.18 11.60
C GLU A 55 0.73 0.57 12.14
N VAL A 56 1.94 0.07 11.85
CA VAL A 56 3.19 0.73 12.24
C VAL A 56 3.29 2.10 11.58
N LEU A 57 3.11 2.19 10.27
CA LEU A 57 3.07 3.47 9.54
C LEU A 57 2.04 4.40 10.18
N ALA A 58 0.82 3.93 10.44
CA ALA A 58 -0.22 4.77 11.02
C ALA A 58 0.14 5.29 12.42
N ARG A 59 0.85 4.51 13.24
CA ARG A 59 1.38 4.96 14.53
C ARG A 59 2.45 6.03 14.34
N GLU A 60 3.48 5.77 13.53
CA GLU A 60 4.60 6.69 13.33
C GLU A 60 4.12 8.02 12.71
N PHE A 61 3.18 7.99 11.76
CA PHE A 61 2.55 9.19 11.24
C PHE A 61 1.84 10.01 12.33
N ARG A 62 1.08 9.36 13.22
CA ARG A 62 0.40 10.07 14.32
C ARG A 62 1.39 10.73 15.27
N GLU A 63 2.50 10.05 15.55
CA GLU A 63 3.56 10.60 16.40
C GLU A 63 4.23 11.80 15.74
N ALA A 64 4.65 11.67 14.47
CA ALA A 64 5.28 12.75 13.71
C ALA A 64 4.36 13.96 13.49
N LEU A 65 3.04 13.74 13.40
CA LEU A 65 2.04 14.79 13.19
C LEU A 65 1.55 15.44 14.49
N ARG A 66 1.85 14.89 15.67
CA ARG A 66 1.34 15.37 16.96
C ARG A 66 1.69 16.84 17.21
N GLU A 67 2.87 17.26 16.78
CA GLU A 67 3.38 18.63 16.96
C GLU A 67 3.14 19.53 15.74
N LYS A 68 2.43 19.03 14.72
CA LYS A 68 2.19 19.70 13.44
C LYS A 68 0.69 19.85 13.16
N PRO A 69 -0.05 20.66 13.95
CA PRO A 69 -1.48 20.86 13.75
C PRO A 69 -1.78 21.52 12.40
N ASN A 70 -3.04 21.43 11.98
CA ASN A 70 -3.55 22.17 10.85
C ASN A 70 -3.56 23.68 11.14
N LYS A 71 -3.71 24.50 10.08
CA LYS A 71 -3.73 25.97 10.20
C LYS A 71 -4.85 26.49 11.11
N ASP A 72 -5.93 25.72 11.27
CA ASP A 72 -7.06 26.00 12.15
C ASP A 72 -6.87 25.48 13.59
N GLY A 73 -5.72 24.89 13.91
CA GLY A 73 -5.40 24.32 15.21
C GLY A 73 -5.94 22.90 15.45
N SER A 74 -6.63 22.30 14.47
CA SER A 74 -7.08 20.91 14.57
C SER A 74 -5.90 19.92 14.47
N SER A 75 -6.01 18.79 15.17
CA SER A 75 -5.04 17.70 15.03
C SER A 75 -5.16 17.06 13.66
N ARG A 76 -4.02 16.72 13.06
CA ARG A 76 -4.01 15.92 11.83
C ARG A 76 -4.38 14.48 12.11
N LEU A 77 -5.11 13.88 11.19
CA LEU A 77 -5.67 12.55 11.36
C LEU A 77 -5.05 11.54 10.39
N VAL A 78 -4.90 10.31 10.85
CA VAL A 78 -4.32 9.20 10.09
C VAL A 78 -5.28 8.02 10.11
N ARG A 79 -5.64 7.53 8.91
CA ARG A 79 -6.59 6.43 8.72
C ARG A 79 -5.96 5.32 7.90
N VAL A 80 -6.31 4.07 8.23
CA VAL A 80 -5.99 2.90 7.43
C VAL A 80 -7.26 2.46 6.71
N CYS A 81 -7.18 2.41 5.39
CA CYS A 81 -8.19 1.88 4.49
C CYS A 81 -7.80 0.45 4.14
N SER A 82 -8.36 -0.52 4.86
CA SER A 82 -8.19 -1.94 4.55
C SER A 82 -9.43 -2.43 3.80
N SER A 83 -9.65 -1.90 2.61
CA SER A 83 -10.58 -2.52 1.68
C SER A 83 -9.86 -3.70 1.07
N SER A 84 -10.27 -4.92 1.38
CA SER A 84 -9.87 -6.05 0.56
C SER A 84 -10.62 -5.92 -0.78
N PHE A 85 -10.13 -5.12 -1.74
CA PHE A 85 -10.79 -4.94 -3.05
C PHE A 85 -11.20 -6.29 -3.63
N ASP A 86 -10.30 -7.28 -3.54
CA ASP A 86 -10.51 -8.67 -3.95
C ASP A 86 -11.68 -9.37 -3.25
N GLU A 87 -11.80 -9.25 -1.91
CA GLU A 87 -12.83 -9.96 -1.15
C GLU A 87 -14.18 -9.27 -1.25
N VAL A 88 -14.19 -7.93 -1.26
CA VAL A 88 -15.38 -7.16 -1.61
C VAL A 88 -15.77 -7.52 -3.05
N HIS A 89 -14.79 -7.71 -3.95
CA HIS A 89 -15.02 -8.20 -5.32
C HIS A 89 -15.71 -9.53 -5.39
N ALA A 90 -15.20 -10.52 -4.65
CA ALA A 90 -15.80 -11.84 -4.57
C ALA A 90 -17.20 -11.81 -3.94
N VAL A 91 -17.40 -11.02 -2.87
CA VAL A 91 -18.67 -10.94 -2.15
C VAL A 91 -19.75 -10.23 -2.98
N CYS A 92 -19.49 -9.05 -3.57
CA CYS A 92 -20.55 -8.40 -4.35
C CYS A 92 -20.76 -9.04 -5.73
N ALA A 93 -19.75 -9.73 -6.31
CA ALA A 93 -19.98 -10.63 -7.45
C ALA A 93 -20.96 -11.76 -7.10
N ALA A 94 -20.95 -12.24 -5.86
CA ALA A 94 -21.90 -13.24 -5.38
C ALA A 94 -23.30 -12.65 -5.06
N THR A 95 -23.43 -11.38 -4.69
CA THR A 95 -24.70 -10.77 -4.23
C THR A 95 -25.46 -9.93 -5.27
N ARG A 96 -24.91 -9.68 -6.47
CA ARG A 96 -25.52 -8.82 -7.53
C ARG A 96 -25.82 -7.37 -7.10
N ASP A 97 -25.23 -6.93 -6.00
CA ASP A 97 -25.26 -5.53 -5.52
C ASP A 97 -24.29 -4.67 -6.37
N PRO A 98 -24.36 -3.32 -6.31
CA PRO A 98 -23.51 -2.45 -7.13
C PRO A 98 -22.04 -2.84 -6.98
N THR A 99 -21.31 -2.72 -8.10
CA THR A 99 -20.02 -3.36 -8.30
C THR A 99 -19.09 -3.13 -7.10
N PRO A 100 -18.39 -4.16 -6.62
CA PRO A 100 -17.48 -4.10 -5.49
C PRO A 100 -16.48 -2.94 -5.49
N ALA A 101 -16.03 -2.53 -6.68
CA ALA A 101 -15.24 -1.33 -6.90
C ALA A 101 -15.87 -0.10 -6.23
N THR A 102 -17.19 0.09 -6.34
CA THR A 102 -17.90 1.23 -5.75
C THR A 102 -17.85 1.28 -4.22
N PHE A 103 -17.69 0.15 -3.52
CA PHE A 103 -17.55 0.15 -2.07
C PHE A 103 -16.15 0.58 -1.63
N ALA A 104 -15.13 0.04 -2.27
CA ALA A 104 -13.75 0.38 -1.95
C ALA A 104 -13.42 1.82 -2.39
N GLU A 105 -13.92 2.26 -3.55
CA GLU A 105 -13.84 3.67 -3.97
C GLU A 105 -14.52 4.61 -2.96
N LYS A 106 -15.69 4.23 -2.43
CA LYS A 106 -16.37 5.00 -1.38
C LYS A 106 -15.59 5.03 -0.07
N ASP A 107 -14.96 3.92 0.35
CA ASP A 107 -14.16 3.90 1.58
C ASP A 107 -12.89 4.73 1.42
N ILE A 108 -12.23 4.69 0.25
CA ILE A 108 -11.11 5.58 -0.08
C ILE A 108 -11.57 7.04 -0.03
N ALA A 109 -12.68 7.37 -0.68
CA ALA A 109 -13.20 8.73 -0.71
C ALA A 109 -13.55 9.25 0.70
N PHE A 110 -14.24 8.43 1.50
CA PHE A 110 -14.56 8.76 2.89
C PHE A 110 -13.29 8.90 3.74
N SER A 111 -12.30 8.03 3.53
CA SER A 111 -11.04 8.08 4.25
C SER A 111 -10.26 9.37 3.97
N LEU A 112 -10.23 9.81 2.70
CA LEU A 112 -9.60 11.07 2.29
C LEU A 112 -10.29 12.31 2.87
N GLN A 113 -11.61 12.25 3.03
CA GLN A 113 -12.37 13.32 3.71
C GLN A 113 -12.11 13.35 5.22
N ALA A 114 -11.94 12.18 5.84
CA ALA A 114 -11.82 12.04 7.29
C ALA A 114 -10.38 12.19 7.82
N ALA A 115 -9.36 12.02 6.97
CA ALA A 115 -7.97 11.97 7.41
C ALA A 115 -7.00 12.69 6.47
N ASP A 116 -5.87 13.13 7.02
CA ASP A 116 -4.80 13.82 6.29
C ASP A 116 -3.78 12.84 5.73
N VAL A 117 -3.59 11.69 6.39
CA VAL A 117 -2.85 10.55 5.85
C VAL A 117 -3.78 9.35 5.72
N VAL A 118 -3.78 8.70 4.56
CA VAL A 118 -4.55 7.49 4.29
C VAL A 118 -3.62 6.36 3.83
N ASN A 119 -3.51 5.31 4.65
CA ASN A 119 -2.81 4.08 4.26
C ASN A 119 -3.78 3.14 3.58
N ILE A 120 -3.63 2.88 2.29
CA ILE A 120 -4.46 1.93 1.54
C ILE A 120 -3.76 0.57 1.56
N ASN A 121 -4.28 -0.31 2.42
CA ASN A 121 -3.80 -1.67 2.60
C ASN A 121 -4.59 -2.62 1.69
N ASP A 122 -4.09 -2.76 0.46
CA ASP A 122 -4.62 -3.69 -0.54
C ASP A 122 -3.49 -4.54 -1.15
N MET A 123 -3.76 -5.34 -2.18
CA MET A 123 -2.72 -6.11 -2.84
C MET A 123 -1.84 -5.24 -3.75
N ASN A 124 -2.46 -4.38 -4.57
CA ASN A 124 -1.78 -3.41 -5.44
C ASN A 124 -0.64 -4.05 -6.29
N LEU A 125 -0.85 -5.26 -6.84
CA LEU A 125 0.24 -6.04 -7.45
C LEU A 125 0.57 -5.57 -8.85
N THR A 126 -0.37 -4.93 -9.55
CA THR A 126 -0.20 -4.46 -10.92
C THR A 126 -0.71 -3.04 -11.10
N GLU A 127 -0.22 -2.35 -12.13
CA GLU A 127 -0.75 -1.04 -12.55
C GLU A 127 -2.28 -1.08 -12.73
N SER A 128 -2.81 -2.13 -13.37
CA SER A 128 -4.27 -2.25 -13.58
C SER A 128 -5.06 -2.35 -12.27
N GLU A 129 -4.47 -2.91 -11.22
CA GLU A 129 -5.07 -3.00 -9.89
C GLU A 129 -4.98 -1.66 -9.14
N ARG A 130 -3.87 -0.92 -9.33
CA ARG A 130 -3.66 0.41 -8.72
C ARG A 130 -4.45 1.52 -9.41
N LYS A 131 -4.60 1.46 -10.73
CA LYS A 131 -5.25 2.49 -11.54
C LYS A 131 -6.61 2.97 -11.00
N PRO A 132 -7.60 2.11 -10.70
CA PRO A 132 -8.88 2.57 -10.15
C PRO A 132 -8.75 3.26 -8.78
N ILE A 133 -7.79 2.83 -7.96
CA ILE A 133 -7.49 3.47 -6.67
C ILE A 133 -6.90 4.87 -6.91
N LEU A 134 -5.91 4.98 -7.79
CA LEU A 134 -5.26 6.25 -8.14
C LEU A 134 -6.24 7.23 -8.81
N ASP A 135 -7.10 6.75 -9.71
CA ASP A 135 -8.14 7.54 -10.35
C ASP A 135 -9.12 8.09 -9.27
N THR A 136 -9.53 7.25 -8.31
CA THR A 136 -10.40 7.67 -7.18
C THR A 136 -9.74 8.71 -6.28
N VAL A 137 -8.48 8.50 -5.92
CA VAL A 137 -7.69 9.45 -5.12
C VAL A 137 -7.60 10.78 -5.86
N THR A 138 -7.27 10.75 -7.15
CA THR A 138 -7.13 11.95 -7.99
C THR A 138 -8.44 12.71 -8.10
N THR A 139 -9.56 12.03 -8.40
CA THR A 139 -10.88 12.66 -8.44
C THR A 139 -11.22 13.30 -7.11
N GLN A 140 -10.99 12.60 -5.98
CA GLN A 140 -11.40 13.12 -4.69
C GLN A 140 -10.52 14.29 -4.21
N LEU A 141 -9.22 14.28 -4.51
CA LEU A 141 -8.35 15.43 -4.25
C LEU A 141 -8.78 16.66 -5.07
N SER A 142 -9.16 16.45 -6.34
CA SER A 142 -9.71 17.50 -7.20
C SER A 142 -11.02 18.07 -6.66
N ASP A 143 -11.96 17.21 -6.26
CA ASP A 143 -13.27 17.62 -5.70
C ASP A 143 -13.12 18.42 -4.40
N MET A 144 -12.19 18.01 -3.54
CA MET A 144 -11.82 18.75 -2.32
C MET A 144 -11.01 20.02 -2.59
N LYS A 145 -10.57 20.26 -3.84
CA LYS A 145 -9.67 21.35 -4.25
C LYS A 145 -8.41 21.39 -3.38
N CYS A 146 -7.78 20.23 -3.25
CA CYS A 146 -6.75 19.96 -2.27
C CYS A 146 -5.55 19.29 -2.93
N ASP A 147 -4.35 19.79 -2.66
CA ASP A 147 -3.12 19.12 -3.09
C ASP A 147 -2.91 17.85 -2.26
N GLY A 148 -2.41 16.80 -2.90
CA GLY A 148 -2.06 15.55 -2.23
C GLY A 148 -0.98 14.79 -2.99
N GLU A 149 -0.22 13.99 -2.24
CA GLU A 149 0.82 13.12 -2.78
C GLU A 149 0.49 11.65 -2.53
N VAL A 150 0.91 10.80 -3.45
CA VAL A 150 0.75 9.35 -3.37
C VAL A 150 2.13 8.70 -3.46
N CYS A 151 2.44 7.84 -2.50
CA CYS A 151 3.61 6.96 -2.57
C CYS A 151 3.17 5.51 -2.45
N MET A 152 4.05 4.59 -2.87
CA MET A 152 3.86 3.17 -2.70
C MET A 152 4.94 2.58 -1.81
N VAL A 153 4.55 1.69 -0.90
CA VAL A 153 5.46 0.81 -0.15
C VAL A 153 5.22 -0.62 -0.63
N LYS A 154 6.20 -1.18 -1.33
CA LYS A 154 6.16 -2.51 -1.94
C LYS A 154 6.95 -3.50 -1.06
N LEU A 155 6.30 -4.52 -0.54
CA LEU A 155 6.98 -5.59 0.19
C LEU A 155 7.69 -6.50 -0.80
N SER A 156 9.00 -6.68 -0.63
CA SER A 156 9.84 -7.49 -1.53
C SER A 156 9.74 -8.98 -1.25
N TYR A 157 10.06 -9.76 -2.27
CA TYR A 157 10.27 -11.21 -2.15
C TYR A 157 11.58 -11.55 -2.84
N ARG A 158 12.44 -12.33 -2.18
CA ARG A 158 13.69 -12.81 -2.76
C ARG A 158 13.44 -13.74 -3.94
N ASP A 159 12.46 -14.63 -3.79
CA ASP A 159 12.03 -15.58 -4.82
C ASP A 159 10.59 -16.08 -4.53
N GLU A 160 10.11 -17.01 -5.37
CA GLU A 160 8.81 -17.65 -5.19
C GLU A 160 8.74 -18.42 -3.86
N SER A 161 9.81 -19.14 -3.48
CA SER A 161 9.85 -19.92 -2.23
C SER A 161 9.64 -19.03 -0.99
N HIS A 162 10.25 -17.85 -0.97
CA HIS A 162 10.08 -16.85 0.07
C HIS A 162 8.65 -16.32 0.13
N ALA A 163 8.03 -16.07 -1.03
CA ALA A 163 6.62 -15.68 -1.08
C ALA A 163 5.70 -16.77 -0.51
N PHE A 164 5.99 -18.04 -0.78
CA PHE A 164 5.27 -19.19 -0.21
C PHE A 164 5.50 -19.34 1.31
N GLU A 165 6.72 -19.14 1.78
CA GLU A 165 7.04 -19.15 3.21
C GLU A 165 6.26 -18.08 3.99
N LEU A 166 6.28 -16.84 3.49
CA LEU A 166 5.52 -15.75 4.09
C LEU A 166 4.02 -15.99 4.02
N TYR A 167 3.55 -16.57 2.92
CA TYR A 167 2.15 -16.92 2.74
C TYR A 167 1.65 -17.93 3.79
N ALA A 168 2.50 -18.79 4.34
CA ALA A 168 2.13 -19.70 5.43
C ALA A 168 1.66 -18.96 6.70
N ARG A 169 1.97 -17.66 6.83
CA ARG A 169 1.50 -16.76 7.91
C ARG A 169 0.11 -16.17 7.63
N SER A 170 -0.40 -16.32 6.41
CA SER A 170 -1.68 -15.78 5.96
C SER A 170 -2.85 -16.61 6.48
N TRP A 171 -3.91 -15.94 6.92
CA TRP A 171 -5.19 -16.58 7.24
C TRP A 171 -6.03 -16.90 6.00
N ARG A 172 -5.71 -16.30 4.84
CA ARG A 172 -6.40 -16.57 3.57
C ARG A 172 -6.04 -17.96 3.04
N SER A 173 -7.01 -18.64 2.43
CA SER A 173 -6.83 -19.92 1.75
C SER A 173 -6.82 -19.73 0.24
N LEU A 174 -5.63 -19.70 -0.35
CA LEU A 174 -5.36 -19.72 -1.78
C LEU A 174 -4.71 -21.06 -2.10
N SER A 175 -5.01 -21.58 -3.28
CA SER A 175 -4.23 -22.67 -3.85
C SER A 175 -2.82 -22.20 -4.23
N ASP A 176 -1.87 -23.13 -4.29
CA ASP A 176 -0.51 -22.87 -4.73
C ASP A 176 -0.47 -22.23 -6.13
N ASP A 177 -1.36 -22.62 -7.03
CA ASP A 177 -1.46 -22.05 -8.36
C ASP A 177 -1.96 -20.60 -8.35
N GLU A 178 -2.90 -20.26 -7.47
CA GLU A 178 -3.34 -18.88 -7.29
C GLU A 178 -2.24 -18.00 -6.69
N LEU A 179 -1.50 -18.50 -5.69
CA LEU A 179 -0.38 -17.77 -5.11
C LEU A 179 0.73 -17.53 -6.15
N ARG A 180 1.09 -18.57 -6.91
CA ARG A 180 2.07 -18.49 -8.00
C ARG A 180 1.63 -17.51 -9.09
N ALA A 181 0.36 -17.52 -9.47
CA ALA A 181 -0.17 -16.54 -10.43
C ALA A 181 -0.06 -15.10 -9.91
N ARG A 182 -0.34 -14.87 -8.62
CA ARG A 182 -0.17 -13.56 -7.98
C ARG A 182 1.30 -13.15 -7.88
N PHE A 183 2.20 -14.08 -7.55
CA PHE A 183 3.64 -13.82 -7.52
C PHE A 183 4.17 -13.41 -8.91
N ARG A 184 3.75 -14.11 -9.98
CA ARG A 184 4.13 -13.72 -11.35
C ARG A 184 3.63 -12.33 -11.73
N LYS A 185 2.41 -11.97 -11.35
CA LYS A 185 1.89 -10.60 -11.53
C LYS A 185 2.77 -9.57 -10.82
N TYR A 186 3.11 -9.83 -9.56
CA TYR A 186 3.95 -8.96 -8.74
C TYR A 186 5.34 -8.73 -9.36
N VAL A 187 5.99 -9.80 -9.86
CA VAL A 187 7.32 -9.72 -10.48
C VAL A 187 7.27 -8.98 -11.82
N ALA A 188 6.17 -9.13 -12.57
CA ALA A 188 5.99 -8.46 -13.86
C ALA A 188 5.65 -6.96 -13.75
N ASP A 189 5.34 -6.46 -12.56
CA ASP A 189 4.95 -5.07 -12.33
C ASP A 189 6.17 -4.15 -12.20
N SER A 190 6.29 -3.21 -13.15
CA SER A 190 7.35 -2.18 -13.17
C SER A 190 7.08 -1.01 -12.22
N SER A 191 5.83 -0.81 -11.81
CA SER A 191 5.42 0.31 -10.93
C SER A 191 5.68 1.71 -11.54
N ASP A 192 5.78 1.83 -12.86
CA ASP A 192 6.07 3.09 -13.57
C ASP A 192 4.96 4.16 -13.42
N ASP A 193 3.77 3.76 -12.98
CA ASP A 193 2.65 4.65 -12.64
C ASP A 193 2.85 5.40 -11.31
N MET A 194 3.88 5.05 -10.53
CA MET A 194 4.16 5.63 -9.22
C MET A 194 5.42 6.50 -9.24
N VAL A 195 5.28 7.75 -8.77
CA VAL A 195 6.42 8.69 -8.68
C VAL A 195 7.40 8.29 -7.58
N THR A 196 6.89 7.79 -6.46
CA THR A 196 7.70 7.40 -5.29
C THR A 196 7.35 5.98 -4.87
N VAL A 197 8.35 5.09 -4.88
CA VAL A 197 8.23 3.69 -4.49
C VAL A 197 9.32 3.34 -3.48
N TYR A 198 8.90 2.89 -2.30
CA TYR A 198 9.77 2.32 -1.28
C TYR A 198 9.66 0.80 -1.32
N THR A 199 10.78 0.10 -1.18
CA THR A 199 10.80 -1.36 -1.14
C THR A 199 11.25 -1.82 0.24
N VAL A 200 10.51 -2.74 0.85
CA VAL A 200 10.77 -3.23 2.22
C VAL A 200 10.85 -4.74 2.26
N ASP A 201 11.86 -5.29 2.93
CA ASP A 201 11.93 -6.73 3.18
C ASP A 201 10.92 -7.12 4.27
N PRO A 202 10.03 -8.10 4.01
CA PRO A 202 9.01 -8.56 4.95
C PRO A 202 9.56 -9.44 6.10
N ASN A 203 10.86 -9.75 6.14
CA ASN A 203 11.46 -10.48 7.26
C ASN A 203 11.49 -9.60 8.52
N ILE A 204 10.68 -10.01 9.50
CA ILE A 204 10.57 -9.43 10.85
C ILE A 204 11.47 -10.22 11.80
#